data_AF-A0A537DST3-F1
#
_entry.id   AF-A0A537DST3-F1
#
_cell.length_a   1.000
_cell.length_b   1.000
_cell.length_c   1.000
_cell.angle_alpha   90.00
_cell.angle_beta   90.00
_cell.angle_gamma   90.00
#
_symmetry.space_group_name_H-M   'P 1'
#
loop_
_entity.id
_entity.type
_entity.pdbx_description
1 polymer ?
#
loop_
_entity_poly.entity_id
_entity_poly.type
_entity_poly.pdbx_seq_one_letter_code
_entity_poly.pdbx_strand_id
1 'polypeptide(L)'
;MKGWHEATRSVMDETLRDRILSALLQRSNLTKIQFETLLVDQLGHDIANKRLTRSDMAQLRRDQKGISRGSFNRTLRQARENVVEAIYTVLLLGYCGLTESPSIAPFLEASERLKGQTSQIRDAAQNEPEVYLRTVDSIIDDLDQAFRAIFGRNRDT
;
A
#
# COMPACT_ATOMS: atom_id res chain seq x y z
N MET A 1 5.66 -21.66 -22.43
CA MET A 1 5.34 -21.82 -21.00
C MET A 1 5.81 -20.54 -20.32
N LYS A 2 4.90 -19.68 -19.83
CA LYS A 2 5.33 -18.47 -19.09
C LYS A 2 6.12 -18.94 -17.88
N GLY A 3 7.37 -18.48 -17.74
CA GLY A 3 8.17 -18.80 -16.56
C GLY A 3 7.47 -18.26 -15.31
N TRP A 4 7.62 -18.93 -14.15
CA TRP A 4 7.02 -18.48 -12.89
C TRP A 4 7.32 -17.00 -12.58
N HIS A 5 8.48 -16.49 -13.00
CA HIS A 5 8.85 -15.07 -12.92
C HIS A 5 7.90 -14.12 -13.64
N GLU A 6 7.34 -14.51 -14.78
CA GLU A 6 6.44 -13.69 -15.60
C GLU A 6 5.03 -13.69 -14.99
N ALA A 7 4.56 -14.84 -14.51
CA ALA A 7 3.29 -14.96 -13.82
C ALA A 7 3.30 -14.13 -12.51
N THR A 8 4.35 -14.27 -11.70
CA THR A 8 4.52 -13.49 -10.46
C THR A 8 4.61 -11.99 -10.74
N ARG A 9 5.27 -11.58 -11.83
CA ARG A 9 5.30 -10.16 -12.24
C ARG A 9 3.93 -9.64 -12.66
N SER A 10 3.16 -10.40 -13.43
CA SER A 10 1.81 -10.00 -13.86
C SER A 10 0.90 -9.71 -12.68
N VAL A 11 0.86 -10.63 -11.70
CA VAL A 11 0.05 -10.47 -10.48
C VAL A 11 0.45 -9.21 -9.71
N MET A 12 1.76 -8.94 -9.63
CA MET A 12 2.27 -7.77 -8.92
C MET A 12 1.96 -6.47 -9.68
N ASP A 13 2.11 -6.45 -10.99
CA ASP A 13 1.74 -5.31 -11.84
C ASP A 13 0.23 -5.01 -11.78
N GLU A 14 -0.61 -6.04 -11.77
CA GLU A 14 -2.05 -5.92 -11.56
C GLU A 14 -2.37 -5.32 -10.18
N THR A 15 -1.74 -5.84 -9.12
CA THR A 15 -1.88 -5.30 -7.75
C THR A 15 -1.52 -3.82 -7.71
N LEU A 16 -0.44 -3.40 -8.38
CA LEU A 16 0.04 -2.03 -8.39
C LEU A 16 -0.77 -1.07 -9.29
N ARG A 17 -1.70 -1.60 -10.08
CA ARG A 17 -2.65 -0.81 -10.88
C ARG A 17 -3.95 -0.54 -10.12
N ASP A 18 -4.12 -1.13 -8.95
CA ASP A 18 -5.26 -0.83 -8.09
C ASP A 18 -5.28 0.67 -7.73
N ARG A 19 -6.46 1.29 -7.90
CA ARG A 19 -6.62 2.75 -7.73
C ARG A 19 -6.50 3.17 -6.27
N ILE A 20 -7.04 2.38 -5.34
CA ILE A 20 -6.91 2.63 -3.90
C ILE A 20 -5.44 2.56 -3.52
N LEU A 21 -4.74 1.50 -3.94
CA LEU A 21 -3.32 1.31 -3.69
C LEU A 21 -2.50 2.48 -4.23
N SER A 22 -2.79 2.93 -5.45
CA SER A 22 -2.13 4.07 -6.07
C SER A 22 -2.34 5.36 -5.27
N ALA A 23 -3.56 5.64 -4.82
CA ALA A 23 -3.87 6.81 -4.00
C ALA A 23 -3.17 6.76 -2.63
N LEU A 24 -3.19 5.60 -1.96
CA LEU A 24 -2.50 5.41 -0.68
C LEU A 24 -0.98 5.57 -0.84
N LEU A 25 -0.39 5.01 -1.90
CA LEU A 25 1.04 5.15 -2.17
C LEU A 25 1.49 6.59 -2.36
N GLN A 26 0.67 7.42 -3.02
CA GLN A 26 1.01 8.84 -3.28
C GLN A 26 1.22 9.66 -2.01
N ARG A 27 0.59 9.28 -0.89
CA ARG A 27 0.66 9.99 0.39
C ARG A 27 1.39 9.20 1.49
N SER A 28 1.85 7.99 1.20
CA SER A 28 2.54 7.14 2.16
C SER A 28 4.02 7.50 2.31
N ASN A 29 4.64 7.00 3.38
CA ASN A 29 6.09 7.04 3.56
C ASN A 29 6.85 6.04 2.66
N LEU A 30 6.15 5.33 1.77
CA LEU A 30 6.73 4.33 0.89
C LEU A 30 6.72 4.79 -0.57
N THR A 31 7.87 4.73 -1.22
CA THR A 31 7.94 4.78 -2.67
C THR A 31 7.33 3.50 -3.27
N LYS A 32 6.84 3.59 -4.51
CA LYS A 32 6.34 2.43 -5.26
C LYS A 32 7.36 1.27 -5.27
N ILE A 33 8.65 1.59 -5.39
CA ILE A 33 9.75 0.62 -5.39
C ILE A 33 9.90 -0.09 -4.04
N GLN A 34 9.80 0.65 -2.93
CA GLN A 34 9.87 0.09 -1.58
C GLN A 34 8.68 -0.82 -1.30
N PHE A 35 7.48 -0.38 -1.67
CA PHE A 35 6.26 -1.16 -1.51
C PHE A 35 6.28 -2.46 -2.33
N GLU A 36 6.70 -2.39 -3.60
CA GLU A 36 6.94 -3.58 -4.42
C GLU A 36 7.91 -4.56 -3.77
N THR A 37 8.98 -4.05 -3.18
CA THR A 37 10.00 -4.88 -2.53
C THR A 37 9.42 -5.58 -1.29
N LEU A 38 8.52 -4.93 -0.55
CA LEU A 38 7.79 -5.54 0.57
C LEU A 38 6.81 -6.63 0.08
N LEU A 39 6.05 -6.37 -0.98
CA LEU A 39 5.14 -7.37 -1.55
C LEU A 39 5.89 -8.63 -2.01
N VAL A 40 7.03 -8.47 -2.69
CA VAL A 40 7.87 -9.61 -3.10
C VAL A 40 8.38 -10.39 -1.88
N ASP A 41 8.84 -9.68 -0.85
CA ASP A 41 9.36 -10.31 0.37
C ASP A 41 8.27 -11.09 1.13
N GLN A 42 7.06 -10.53 1.20
CA GLN A 42 5.97 -11.08 2.01
C GLN A 42 5.14 -12.14 1.27
N LEU A 43 4.84 -11.91 0.00
CA LEU A 43 3.91 -12.73 -0.79
C LEU A 43 4.59 -13.49 -1.94
N GLY A 44 5.86 -13.17 -2.25
CA GLY A 44 6.54 -13.74 -3.41
C GLY A 44 6.66 -15.27 -3.33
N HIS A 45 6.79 -15.82 -2.14
CA HIS A 45 6.78 -17.26 -1.90
C HIS A 45 5.47 -17.93 -2.35
N ASP A 46 4.36 -17.38 -1.91
CA ASP A 46 3.02 -17.91 -2.16
C ASP A 46 2.64 -17.70 -3.63
N ILE A 47 2.90 -16.52 -4.18
CA ILE A 47 2.61 -16.19 -5.58
C ILE A 47 3.45 -17.07 -6.53
N ALA A 48 4.72 -17.35 -6.18
CA ALA A 48 5.57 -18.23 -6.98
C ALA A 48 5.32 -19.73 -6.70
N ASN A 49 4.46 -20.06 -5.73
CA ASN A 49 4.22 -21.41 -5.23
C ASN A 49 5.51 -22.18 -4.92
N LYS A 50 6.53 -21.48 -4.39
CA LYS A 50 7.84 -22.06 -4.07
C LYS A 50 8.66 -21.19 -3.12
N ARG A 51 9.70 -21.79 -2.53
CA ARG A 51 10.69 -21.03 -1.76
C ARG A 51 11.59 -20.20 -2.67
N LEU A 52 11.54 -18.88 -2.54
CA LEU A 52 12.41 -17.92 -3.22
C LEU A 52 13.63 -17.58 -2.36
N THR A 53 14.79 -17.50 -3.00
CA THR A 53 15.97 -16.88 -2.41
C THR A 53 15.90 -15.35 -2.52
N ARG A 54 16.77 -14.64 -1.79
CA ARG A 54 16.95 -13.18 -1.99
C ARG A 54 17.36 -12.81 -3.41
N SER A 55 18.07 -13.71 -4.10
CA SER A 55 18.43 -13.52 -5.50
C SER A 55 17.21 -13.65 -6.38
N ASP A 56 16.38 -14.67 -6.16
CA ASP A 56 15.13 -14.87 -6.89
C ASP A 56 14.19 -13.67 -6.75
N MET A 57 14.02 -13.17 -5.52
CA MET A 57 13.23 -11.98 -5.24
C MET A 57 13.76 -10.72 -5.95
N ALA A 58 15.08 -10.56 -5.99
CA ALA A 58 15.72 -9.45 -6.70
C ALA A 58 15.49 -9.50 -8.22
N GLN A 59 15.31 -10.70 -8.77
CA GLN A 59 14.99 -10.91 -10.19
C GLN A 59 13.52 -10.70 -10.54
N LEU A 60 12.63 -10.59 -9.54
CA LEU A 60 11.19 -10.35 -9.75
C LEU A 60 10.82 -8.87 -9.94
N ARG A 61 11.71 -7.92 -9.63
CA ARG A 61 11.43 -6.48 -9.82
C ARG A 61 11.26 -6.11 -11.31
N ARG A 62 10.52 -5.00 -11.53
CA ARG A 62 9.88 -4.53 -12.78
C ARG A 62 10.71 -4.53 -14.08
N ASP A 63 12.03 -4.50 -14.02
CA ASP A 63 12.84 -4.50 -15.23
C ASP A 63 13.25 -5.94 -15.58
N GLN A 64 13.20 -6.32 -16.87
CA GLN A 64 13.60 -7.67 -17.32
C GLN A 64 15.03 -8.07 -16.88
N LYS A 65 15.86 -7.09 -16.51
CA LYS A 65 17.22 -7.27 -16.00
C LYS A 65 17.31 -7.61 -14.51
N GLY A 66 16.21 -7.50 -13.77
CA GLY A 66 16.21 -7.61 -12.31
C GLY A 66 17.09 -6.54 -11.64
N ILE A 67 17.31 -6.69 -10.34
CA ILE A 67 18.29 -5.88 -9.60
C ILE A 67 19.28 -6.77 -8.86
N SER A 68 20.38 -6.18 -8.37
CA SER A 68 21.32 -6.92 -7.53
C SER A 68 20.70 -7.27 -6.17
N ARG A 69 21.14 -8.40 -5.58
CA ARG A 69 20.75 -8.81 -4.21
C ARG A 69 21.01 -7.70 -3.18
N GLY A 70 22.12 -6.99 -3.31
CA GLY A 70 22.45 -5.86 -2.43
C GLY A 70 21.48 -4.69 -2.58
N SER A 71 21.09 -4.35 -3.82
CA SER A 71 20.09 -3.30 -4.06
C SER A 71 18.71 -3.68 -3.52
N PHE A 72 18.32 -4.96 -3.67
CA PHE A 72 17.07 -5.47 -3.12
C PHE A 72 17.07 -5.36 -1.59
N ASN A 73 18.12 -5.85 -0.93
CA ASN A 73 18.22 -5.81 0.54
C ASN A 73 18.22 -4.38 1.09
N ARG A 74 18.92 -3.43 0.45
CA ARG A 74 18.89 -2.02 0.85
C ARG A 74 17.49 -1.43 0.73
N THR A 75 16.80 -1.70 -0.38
CA THR A 75 15.44 -1.22 -0.60
C THR A 75 14.47 -1.81 0.41
N LEU A 76 14.58 -3.11 0.69
CA LEU A 76 13.75 -3.79 1.68
C LEU A 76 13.97 -3.24 3.08
N ARG A 77 15.23 -3.01 3.46
CA ARG A 77 15.58 -2.39 4.74
C ARG A 77 14.92 -1.01 4.88
N GLN A 78 15.09 -0.14 3.89
CA GLN A 78 14.49 1.20 3.92
C GLN A 78 12.97 1.13 3.99
N ALA A 79 12.35 0.22 3.24
CA ALA A 79 10.90 0.03 3.27
C ALA A 79 10.42 -0.37 4.67
N ARG A 80 11.13 -1.31 5.33
CA ARG A 80 10.81 -1.74 6.70
C ARG A 80 11.03 -0.63 7.72
N GLU A 81 12.11 0.13 7.62
CA GLU A 81 12.37 1.29 8.48
C GLU A 81 11.23 2.31 8.38
N ASN A 82 10.82 2.69 7.16
CA ASN A 82 9.71 3.62 6.95
C ASN A 82 8.37 3.11 7.51
N VAL A 83 8.10 1.80 7.38
CA VAL A 83 6.88 1.18 7.97
C VAL A 83 6.94 1.24 9.50
N VAL A 84 8.07 0.85 10.10
CA VAL A 84 8.24 0.86 11.56
C VAL A 84 8.07 2.29 12.09
N GLU A 85 8.73 3.29 11.50
CA GLU A 85 8.60 4.68 11.91
C GLU A 85 7.16 5.20 11.80
N ALA A 86 6.44 4.84 10.73
CA ALA A 86 5.03 5.20 10.57
C ALA A 86 4.16 4.57 11.67
N ILE A 87 4.37 3.29 12.00
CA ILE A 87 3.66 2.60 13.09
C ILE A 87 3.95 3.27 14.43
N TYR A 88 5.22 3.54 14.74
CA TYR A 88 5.60 4.24 15.98
C TYR A 88 5.01 5.64 16.06
N THR A 89 4.87 6.34 14.93
CA THR A 89 4.19 7.64 14.88
C THR A 89 2.71 7.51 15.25
N VAL A 90 2.00 6.54 14.66
CA VAL A 90 0.58 6.29 15.01
C VAL A 90 0.43 5.91 16.48
N LEU A 91 1.30 5.03 16.99
CA LEU A 91 1.31 4.62 18.40
C LEU A 91 1.58 5.80 19.34
N LEU A 92 2.53 6.68 18.99
CA LEU A 92 2.83 7.87 19.77
C LEU A 92 1.63 8.82 19.83
N LEU A 93 0.96 9.07 18.70
CA LEU A 93 -0.24 9.90 18.65
C LEU A 93 -1.37 9.30 19.50
N GLY A 94 -1.55 7.98 19.45
CA GLY A 94 -2.53 7.27 20.27
C GLY A 94 -2.21 7.34 21.76
N TYR A 95 -0.95 7.13 22.13
CA TYR A 95 -0.49 7.21 23.51
C TYR A 95 -0.70 8.61 24.11
N CYS A 96 -0.52 9.66 23.31
CA CYS A 96 -0.78 11.05 23.72
C CYS A 96 -2.27 11.45 23.69
N GLY A 97 -3.19 10.55 23.33
CA GLY A 97 -4.62 10.85 23.22
C GLY A 97 -4.99 11.73 22.03
N LEU A 98 -4.09 11.89 21.04
CA LEU A 98 -4.33 12.75 19.88
C LEU A 98 -5.17 12.07 18.79
N THR A 99 -5.32 10.74 18.85
CA THR A 99 -6.10 9.95 17.87
C THR A 99 -7.60 10.27 17.90
N GLU A 100 -8.12 10.74 19.03
CA GLU A 100 -9.51 11.18 19.18
C GLU A 100 -9.72 12.63 18.74
N SER A 101 -8.66 13.34 18.35
CA SER A 101 -8.80 14.68 17.78
C SER A 101 -9.71 14.63 16.55
N PRO A 102 -10.63 15.59 16.37
CA PRO A 102 -11.44 15.72 15.16
C PRO A 102 -10.61 15.84 13.86
N SER A 103 -9.31 16.13 13.97
CA SER A 103 -8.39 16.15 12.83
C SER A 103 -7.86 14.76 12.46
N ILE A 104 -7.78 13.80 13.40
CA ILE A 104 -7.18 12.47 13.19
C ILE A 104 -8.26 11.39 13.03
N ALA A 105 -9.39 11.53 13.74
CA ALA A 105 -10.50 10.57 13.69
C ALA A 105 -10.94 10.16 12.26
N PRO A 106 -11.02 11.07 11.26
CA PRO A 106 -11.41 10.69 9.90
C PRO A 106 -10.47 9.67 9.24
N PHE A 107 -9.17 9.67 9.57
CA PHE A 107 -8.22 8.69 9.03
C PHE A 107 -8.43 7.30 9.61
N LEU A 108 -8.78 7.21 10.90
CA LEU A 108 -9.09 5.94 11.55
C LEU A 108 -10.41 5.37 11.03
N GLU A 109 -11.43 6.20 10.83
CA GLU A 109 -12.69 5.80 10.22
C GLU A 109 -12.49 5.32 8.77
N ALA A 110 -11.72 6.06 7.96
CA ALA A 110 -11.39 5.65 6.61
C ALA A 110 -10.61 4.32 6.59
N SER A 111 -9.69 4.10 7.53
CA SER A 111 -8.98 2.83 7.70
C SER A 111 -9.92 1.67 8.01
N GLU A 112 -10.87 1.84 8.93
CA GLU A 112 -11.85 0.80 9.25
C GLU A 112 -12.82 0.53 8.09
N ARG A 113 -13.22 1.57 7.33
CA ARG A 113 -14.01 1.40 6.09
C ARG A 113 -13.24 0.60 5.04
N LEU A 114 -11.98 0.95 4.79
CA LEU A 114 -11.09 0.20 3.88
C LEU A 114 -10.99 -1.27 4.28
N LYS A 115 -10.80 -1.55 5.57
CA LYS A 115 -10.69 -2.90 6.12
C LYS A 115 -12.01 -3.69 6.03
N GLY A 116 -13.12 -3.07 6.38
CA GLY A 116 -14.45 -3.68 6.38
C GLY A 116 -15.02 -3.93 4.98
N GLN A 117 -14.62 -3.12 4.00
CA GLN A 117 -15.14 -3.21 2.64
C GLN A 117 -14.26 -4.02 1.69
N THR A 118 -13.06 -4.48 2.08
CA THR A 118 -12.16 -5.21 1.15
C THR A 118 -12.79 -6.46 0.53
N SER A 119 -13.68 -7.17 1.23
CA SER A 119 -14.43 -8.31 0.68
C SER A 119 -15.57 -7.87 -0.25
N GLN A 120 -16.41 -6.93 0.17
CA GLN A 120 -17.53 -6.40 -0.62
C GLN A 120 -17.06 -5.65 -1.88
N ILE A 121 -15.96 -4.89 -1.77
CA ILE A 121 -15.29 -4.20 -2.87
C ILE A 121 -14.74 -5.22 -3.87
N ARG A 122 -14.18 -6.34 -3.39
CA ARG A 122 -13.68 -7.41 -4.26
C ARG A 122 -14.82 -8.12 -5.00
N ASP A 123 -15.94 -8.35 -4.33
CA ASP A 123 -17.12 -8.98 -4.93
C ASP A 123 -17.80 -8.03 -5.94
N ALA A 124 -17.91 -6.74 -5.62
CA ALA A 124 -18.40 -5.71 -6.52
C ALA A 124 -17.46 -5.49 -7.72
N ALA A 125 -16.13 -5.61 -7.55
CA ALA A 125 -15.20 -5.54 -8.67
C ALA A 125 -15.46 -6.64 -9.72
N GLN A 126 -15.98 -7.80 -9.31
CA GLN A 126 -16.30 -8.91 -10.19
C GLN A 126 -17.72 -8.82 -10.78
N ASN A 127 -18.69 -8.33 -10.01
CA ASN A 127 -20.11 -8.43 -10.36
C ASN A 127 -20.76 -7.07 -10.71
N GLU A 128 -20.24 -5.96 -10.18
CA GLU A 128 -20.81 -4.61 -10.31
C GLU A 128 -19.71 -3.52 -10.44
N PRO A 129 -18.99 -3.47 -11.58
CA PRO A 129 -17.79 -2.63 -11.72
C PRO A 129 -18.04 -1.13 -11.51
N GLU A 130 -19.21 -0.63 -11.88
CA GLU A 130 -19.58 0.79 -11.68
C GLU A 130 -19.83 1.14 -10.21
N VAL A 131 -20.30 0.16 -9.42
CA VAL A 131 -20.48 0.34 -7.97
C VAL A 131 -19.12 0.34 -7.30
N TYR A 132 -18.24 -0.61 -7.68
CA TYR A 132 -16.84 -0.63 -7.24
C TYR A 132 -16.15 0.72 -7.49
N LEU A 133 -16.22 1.26 -8.71
CA LEU A 133 -15.57 2.53 -9.05
C LEU A 133 -16.08 3.70 -8.21
N ARG A 134 -17.40 3.82 -8.03
CA ARG A 134 -18.00 4.87 -7.18
C ARG A 134 -17.59 4.73 -5.71
N THR A 135 -17.56 3.52 -5.18
CA THR A 135 -17.10 3.26 -3.81
C THR A 135 -15.63 3.63 -3.64
N VAL A 136 -14.78 3.23 -4.59
CA VAL A 136 -13.34 3.58 -4.59
C VAL A 136 -13.14 5.10 -4.64
N ASP A 137 -13.84 5.79 -5.53
CA ASP A 137 -13.75 7.25 -5.66
C ASP A 137 -14.17 7.95 -4.37
N SER A 138 -15.29 7.53 -3.78
CA SER A 138 -15.76 8.08 -2.50
C SER A 138 -14.74 7.90 -1.37
N ILE A 139 -14.07 6.75 -1.29
CA ILE A 139 -13.04 6.52 -0.26
C ILE A 139 -11.82 7.42 -0.48
N ILE A 140 -11.38 7.57 -1.74
CA ILE A 140 -10.24 8.43 -2.08
C ILE A 140 -10.57 9.89 -1.75
N ASP A 141 -11.79 10.35 -2.08
CA ASP A 141 -12.24 11.71 -1.79
C ASP A 141 -12.35 11.96 -0.27
N ASP A 142 -12.82 10.99 0.51
CA ASP A 142 -12.88 11.07 1.97
C ASP A 142 -11.46 11.22 2.57
N LEU A 143 -10.50 10.44 2.08
CA LEU A 143 -9.09 10.52 2.50
C LEU A 143 -8.45 11.88 2.16
N ASP A 144 -8.71 12.39 0.96
CA ASP A 144 -8.21 13.69 0.53
C ASP A 144 -8.84 14.84 1.33
N GLN A 145 -10.14 14.74 1.66
CA GLN A 145 -10.81 15.70 2.54
C GLN A 145 -10.25 15.65 3.96
N ALA A 146 -10.05 14.47 4.54
CA ALA A 146 -9.41 14.29 5.84
C ALA A 146 -8.00 14.91 5.87
N PHE A 147 -7.21 14.69 4.82
CA PHE A 147 -5.92 15.34 4.63
C PHE A 147 -6.05 16.86 4.63
N ARG A 148 -6.91 17.42 3.77
CA ARG A 148 -7.12 18.87 3.71
C ARG A 148 -7.63 19.43 5.04
N ALA A 149 -8.41 18.70 5.82
CA ALA A 149 -8.89 19.16 7.13
C ALA A 149 -7.76 19.25 8.18
N ILE A 150 -6.74 18.38 8.12
CA ILE A 150 -5.52 18.49 8.94
C ILE A 150 -4.69 19.71 8.53
N PHE A 151 -4.53 19.94 7.22
CA PHE A 151 -3.65 21.00 6.70
C PHE A 151 -4.32 22.37 6.52
N GLY A 152 -5.65 22.42 6.44
CA GLY A 152 -6.45 23.56 6.03
C GLY A 152 -7.26 24.22 7.15
N ARG A 153 -7.10 23.79 8.41
CA ARG A 153 -7.41 24.69 9.53
C ARG A 153 -6.32 25.74 9.59
N ASN A 154 -6.63 26.93 9.07
CA ASN A 154 -5.82 28.14 9.10
C ASN A 154 -4.93 28.19 10.35
N ARG A 155 -3.61 28.19 10.11
CA ARG A 155 -2.74 29.00 10.95
C ARG A 155 -3.08 30.44 10.60
N ASP A 156 -3.95 31.06 11.39
CA ASP A 156 -4.10 32.51 11.40
C ASP A 156 -2.75 33.10 11.83
N THR A 157 -1.98 33.59 10.86
CA THR A 157 -1.04 34.72 10.98
C THR A 157 -0.93 35.40 9.63
#